data_AF-A0A067LW56-F1
#
_entry.id   AF-A0A067LW56-F1
#
_cell.length_a   1.000
_cell.length_b   1.000
_cell.length_c   1.000
_cell.angle_alpha   90.00
_cell.angle_beta   90.00
_cell.angle_gamma   90.00
#
_symmetry.space_group_name_H-M   'P 1'
#
loop_
_entity.id
_entity.type
_entity.pdbx_description
1 polymer ?
#
loop_
_entity_poly.entity_id
_entity_poly.type
_entity_poly.pdbx_seq_one_letter_code
_entity_poly.pdbx_strand_id
1 'polypeptide(L)'
;EVYVWRKLRHPNILPLIGLCTLDSVTYMVSPWMANGNAFDYVRRNPGADRLDLLAQAADGFKFLHDSNPTIVHGDIRGPNVLISASGTVCIADFGLSHVVEEASKFSYSTSWKRAGSYAWMAPELLGDDPSPRSTETDVFSFGRMIVELVTGEQPFFYLPSMASVLIAVVNGKTPRKPEPGSITCEFSEELWALAEECYAVEANSRPHMSA
;
A
#
# COMPACT_ATOMS: atom_id res chain seq x y z
N GLU A 1 -14.16 -2.39 6.67
CA GLU A 1 -13.23 -1.74 7.61
C GLU A 1 -13.31 -2.25 9.06
N VAL A 2 -14.14 -1.71 9.97
CA VAL A 2 -14.07 -2.01 11.43
C VAL A 2 -14.08 -3.50 11.78
N TYR A 3 -14.88 -4.31 11.08
CA TYR A 3 -14.96 -5.75 11.31
C TYR A 3 -13.63 -6.48 11.11
N VAL A 4 -12.87 -6.08 10.09
CA VAL A 4 -11.52 -6.59 9.80
C VAL A 4 -10.55 -6.01 10.82
N TRP A 5 -10.49 -4.67 10.88
CA TRP A 5 -9.49 -3.94 11.65
C TRP A 5 -9.45 -4.33 13.13
N ARG A 6 -10.62 -4.48 13.77
CA ARG A 6 -10.69 -4.80 15.21
C ARG A 6 -10.03 -6.13 15.60
N LYS A 7 -9.88 -7.07 14.66
CA LYS A 7 -9.34 -8.42 14.91
C LYS A 7 -7.82 -8.49 14.74
N LEU A 8 -7.21 -7.47 14.12
CA LEU A 8 -5.79 -7.47 13.78
C LEU A 8 -4.93 -7.12 15.00
N ARG A 9 -3.91 -7.92 15.28
CA ARG A 9 -2.97 -7.71 16.38
C ARG A 9 -1.55 -8.04 15.90
N HIS A 10 -0.78 -7.00 15.60
CA HIS A 10 0.60 -7.08 15.15
C HIS A 10 1.29 -5.74 15.41
N PRO A 11 2.60 -5.70 15.74
CA PRO A 11 3.32 -4.44 15.99
C PRO A 11 3.23 -3.45 14.83
N ASN A 12 3.17 -3.95 13.59
CA ASN A 12 3.08 -3.11 12.38
C ASN A 12 1.66 -2.90 11.85
N ILE A 13 0.64 -3.13 12.68
CA ILE A 13 -0.75 -2.79 12.36
C ILE A 13 -1.22 -1.74 13.36
N LEU A 14 -1.75 -0.61 12.87
CA LEU A 14 -2.30 0.43 13.73
C LEU A 14 -3.42 -0.17 14.59
N PRO A 15 -3.36 -0.08 15.93
CA PRO A 15 -4.44 -0.62 16.76
C PRO A 15 -5.72 0.22 16.66
N LEU A 16 -6.87 -0.44 16.49
CA LEU A 16 -8.17 0.18 16.75
C LEU A 16 -8.47 0.09 18.25
N ILE A 17 -8.44 1.24 18.94
CA ILE A 17 -8.80 1.35 20.37
C ILE A 17 -10.31 1.15 20.52
N GLY A 18 -11.10 1.77 19.65
CA GLY A 18 -12.56 1.65 19.70
C GLY A 18 -13.28 2.58 18.75
N LEU A 19 -14.60 2.62 18.92
CA LEU A 19 -15.49 3.55 18.23
C LEU A 19 -16.04 4.57 19.23
N CYS A 20 -16.19 5.81 18.79
CA CYS A 20 -16.86 6.86 19.55
C CYS A 20 -17.95 7.48 18.68
N THR A 21 -19.14 7.69 19.20
CA THR A 21 -20.22 8.37 18.46
C THR A 21 -20.54 9.70 19.14
N LEU A 22 -20.42 10.79 18.40
CA LEU A 22 -20.75 12.15 18.86
C LEU A 22 -21.67 12.79 17.83
N ASP A 23 -22.81 13.33 18.29
CA ASP A 23 -23.78 14.07 17.47
C ASP A 23 -24.15 13.38 16.13
N SER A 24 -24.31 12.05 16.16
CA SER A 24 -24.62 11.16 15.02
C SER A 24 -23.45 10.82 14.08
N VAL A 25 -22.24 11.30 14.34
CA VAL A 25 -21.04 10.92 13.60
C VAL A 25 -20.29 9.83 14.39
N THR A 26 -19.96 8.73 13.72
CA THR A 26 -19.14 7.66 14.31
C THR A 26 -17.69 7.86 13.91
N TYR A 27 -16.82 7.89 14.91
CA TYR A 27 -15.39 8.07 14.83
C TYR A 27 -14.67 6.77 15.17
N MET A 28 -13.57 6.51 14.48
CA MET A 28 -12.64 5.43 14.82
C MET A 28 -11.48 6.02 15.63
N VAL A 29 -11.15 5.39 16.75
CA VAL A 29 -10.12 5.87 17.68
C VAL A 29 -8.93 4.92 17.65
N SER A 30 -7.73 5.47 17.46
CA SER A 30 -6.46 4.74 17.41
C SER A 30 -5.33 5.57 18.05
N PRO A 31 -4.17 4.96 18.39
CA PRO A 31 -3.03 5.71 18.89
C PRO A 31 -2.53 6.73 17.88
N TRP A 32 -2.12 7.92 18.36
CA TRP A 32 -1.58 8.97 17.52
C TRP A 32 -0.18 8.63 16.98
N MET A 33 0.01 8.77 15.68
CA MET A 33 1.27 8.51 14.98
C MET A 33 2.00 9.83 14.75
N ALA A 34 2.85 10.21 15.72
CA ALA A 34 3.46 11.54 15.80
C ALA A 34 4.33 11.93 14.59
N ASN A 35 4.89 10.95 13.88
CA ASN A 35 5.72 11.19 12.71
C ASN A 35 4.91 11.25 11.40
N GLY A 36 3.58 11.06 11.47
CA GLY A 36 2.69 11.13 10.31
C GLY A 36 2.79 9.90 9.41
N ASN A 37 2.47 10.06 8.13
CA ASN A 37 2.58 8.99 7.15
C ASN A 37 3.99 8.86 6.56
N ALA A 38 4.31 7.68 6.02
CA ALA A 38 5.63 7.34 5.51
C ALA A 38 6.07 8.22 4.34
N PHE A 39 5.16 8.57 3.44
CA PHE A 39 5.48 9.42 2.28
C PHE A 39 5.94 10.82 2.70
N ASP A 40 5.18 11.49 3.55
CA ASP A 40 5.56 12.81 4.07
C ASP A 40 6.77 12.72 5.02
N TYR A 41 6.94 11.60 5.71
CA TYR A 41 8.07 11.40 6.62
C TYR A 41 9.39 11.31 5.87
N VAL A 42 9.51 10.51 4.81
CA VAL A 42 10.77 10.36 4.06
C VAL A 42 11.16 11.64 3.31
N ARG A 43 10.17 12.45 2.91
CA ARG A 43 10.39 13.77 2.29
C ARG A 43 10.93 14.80 3.28
N ARG A 44 10.43 14.79 4.52
CA ARG A 44 10.92 15.67 5.61
C ARG A 44 12.24 15.19 6.20
N ASN A 45 12.55 13.90 6.07
CA ASN A 45 13.74 13.28 6.64
C ASN A 45 14.56 12.58 5.54
N PRO A 46 15.38 13.32 4.77
CA PRO A 46 16.18 12.72 3.69
C PRO A 46 17.10 11.58 4.14
N GLY A 47 17.59 11.61 5.39
CA GLY A 47 18.41 10.56 5.99
C GLY A 47 17.62 9.43 6.69
N ALA A 48 16.30 9.35 6.51
CA ALA A 48 15.52 8.24 7.06
C ALA A 48 15.97 6.90 6.47
N ASP A 49 16.04 5.88 7.33
CA ASP A 49 16.29 4.50 6.93
C ASP A 49 15.04 3.94 6.24
N ARG A 50 15.00 4.10 4.92
CA ARG A 50 13.85 3.66 4.09
C ARG A 50 13.75 2.15 4.01
N LEU A 51 14.87 1.43 4.14
CA LEU A 51 14.89 -0.02 4.13
C LEU A 51 14.21 -0.56 5.39
N ASP A 52 14.54 0.00 6.55
CA ASP A 52 13.86 -0.37 7.80
C ASP A 52 12.36 -0.06 7.75
N LEU A 53 11.97 1.11 7.23
CA LEU A 53 10.54 1.46 7.06
C LEU A 53 9.81 0.47 6.13
N LEU A 54 10.44 0.09 5.00
CA LEU A 54 9.88 -0.86 4.04
C LEU A 54 9.81 -2.27 4.62
N ALA A 55 10.81 -2.71 5.36
CA ALA A 55 10.84 -4.02 6.02
C ALA A 55 9.73 -4.13 7.07
N GLN A 56 9.60 -3.13 7.95
CA GLN A 56 8.53 -3.10 8.94
C GLN A 56 7.12 -3.06 8.28
N ALA A 57 6.97 -2.32 7.17
CA ALA A 57 5.72 -2.33 6.41
C ALA A 57 5.45 -3.72 5.79
N ALA A 58 6.47 -4.36 5.21
CA ALA A 58 6.37 -5.69 4.64
C ALA A 58 5.92 -6.72 5.68
N ASP A 59 6.49 -6.68 6.89
CA ASP A 59 6.08 -7.56 8.00
C ASP A 59 4.60 -7.39 8.36
N GLY A 60 4.11 -6.15 8.38
CA GLY A 60 2.70 -5.86 8.62
C GLY A 60 1.77 -6.39 7.52
N PHE A 61 2.15 -6.24 6.25
CA PHE A 61 1.34 -6.75 5.12
C PHE A 61 1.41 -8.27 5.03
N LYS A 62 2.57 -8.86 5.28
CA LYS A 62 2.76 -10.31 5.43
C LYS A 62 1.82 -10.87 6.48
N PHE A 63 1.70 -10.23 7.65
CA PHE A 63 0.75 -10.64 8.69
C PHE A 63 -0.71 -10.66 8.18
N LEU A 64 -1.12 -9.71 7.34
CA LEU A 64 -2.47 -9.72 6.74
C LEU A 64 -2.64 -10.89 5.77
N HIS A 65 -1.63 -11.12 4.91
CA HIS A 65 -1.67 -12.19 3.90
C HIS A 65 -1.65 -13.59 4.54
N ASP A 66 -0.86 -13.75 5.61
CA ASP A 66 -0.74 -15.01 6.37
C ASP A 66 -1.89 -15.23 7.37
N SER A 67 -2.78 -14.25 7.55
CA SER A 67 -3.96 -14.39 8.41
C SER A 67 -4.88 -15.51 7.89
N ASN A 68 -5.59 -16.18 8.80
CA ASN A 68 -6.61 -17.16 8.43
C ASN A 68 -7.98 -16.73 8.98
N PRO A 69 -8.93 -16.32 8.12
CA PRO A 69 -8.83 -16.25 6.66
C PRO A 69 -7.92 -15.11 6.15
N THR A 70 -7.37 -15.26 4.94
CA THR A 70 -6.46 -14.28 4.30
C THR A 70 -7.12 -12.91 4.17
N ILE A 71 -6.35 -11.86 4.48
CA ILE A 71 -6.79 -10.48 4.41
C ILE A 71 -5.97 -9.73 3.36
N VAL A 72 -6.67 -9.14 2.40
CA VAL A 72 -6.09 -8.24 1.39
C VAL A 72 -6.34 -6.81 1.82
N HIS A 73 -5.30 -5.97 1.81
CA HIS A 73 -5.38 -4.57 2.22
C HIS A 73 -6.13 -3.72 1.18
N GLY A 74 -5.70 -3.79 -0.08
CA GLY A 74 -6.38 -3.19 -1.24
C GLY A 74 -6.06 -1.72 -1.57
N ASP A 75 -5.18 -1.07 -0.80
CA ASP A 75 -4.73 0.33 -1.01
C ASP A 75 -3.34 0.56 -0.38
N ILE A 76 -2.35 -0.25 -0.74
CA ILE A 76 -0.99 -0.12 -0.21
C ILE A 76 -0.30 1.08 -0.85
N ARG A 77 0.10 2.06 -0.01
CA ARG A 77 0.83 3.27 -0.39
C ARG A 77 1.34 4.00 0.84
N GLY A 78 2.35 4.86 0.67
CA GLY A 78 3.00 5.59 1.77
C GLY A 78 2.05 6.37 2.69
N PRO A 79 0.99 7.03 2.18
CA PRO A 79 0.00 7.70 3.02
C PRO A 79 -0.80 6.81 3.98
N ASN A 80 -0.91 5.51 3.68
CA ASN A 80 -1.63 4.53 4.51
C ASN A 80 -0.67 3.76 5.44
N VAL A 81 0.61 4.14 5.47
CA VAL A 81 1.62 3.60 6.37
C VAL A 81 2.02 4.72 7.32
N LEU A 82 1.72 4.58 8.62
CA LEU A 82 1.96 5.61 9.63
C LEU A 82 3.19 5.29 10.47
N ILE A 83 3.82 6.33 11.01
CA ILE A 83 5.05 6.20 11.80
C ILE A 83 4.81 6.79 13.21
N SER A 84 5.03 5.96 14.21
CA SER A 84 4.95 6.34 15.62
C SER A 84 6.11 7.26 16.01
N ALA A 85 6.03 7.87 17.20
CA ALA A 85 7.12 8.70 17.74
C ALA A 85 8.45 7.95 17.89
N SER A 86 8.41 6.62 18.11
CA SER A 86 9.59 5.76 18.24
C SER A 86 10.11 5.20 16.92
N GLY A 87 9.54 5.59 15.77
CA GLY A 87 9.93 5.09 14.46
C GLY A 87 9.29 3.75 14.07
N THR A 88 8.43 3.18 14.91
CA THR A 88 7.65 1.99 14.56
C THR A 88 6.64 2.32 13.46
N VAL A 89 6.65 1.53 12.40
CA VAL A 89 5.70 1.61 11.28
C VAL A 89 4.42 0.86 11.61
N CYS A 90 3.26 1.46 11.32
CA CYS A 90 1.94 0.88 11.51
C CYS A 90 1.07 1.08 10.26
N ILE A 91 0.56 0.00 9.70
CA ILE A 91 -0.39 0.04 8.57
C ILE A 91 -1.76 0.54 9.05
N ALA A 92 -2.37 1.43 8.28
CA ALA A 92 -3.64 2.08 8.53
C ALA A 92 -4.54 2.06 7.28
N ASP A 93 -5.77 2.56 7.43
CA ASP A 93 -6.80 2.62 6.38
C ASP A 93 -7.19 1.23 5.83
N PHE A 94 -8.04 0.54 6.59
CA PHE A 94 -8.64 -0.73 6.19
C PHE A 94 -9.96 -0.52 5.45
N GLY A 95 -10.14 0.68 4.88
CA GLY A 95 -11.29 1.10 4.12
C GLY A 95 -11.51 0.15 2.95
N LEU A 96 -10.45 -0.18 2.21
CA LEU A 96 -10.43 -1.09 1.05
C LEU A 96 -10.14 -2.58 1.37
N SER A 97 -10.03 -2.94 2.65
CA SER A 97 -9.61 -4.29 3.04
C SER A 97 -10.76 -5.29 3.08
N HIS A 98 -10.46 -6.53 2.70
CA HIS A 98 -11.45 -7.60 2.71
C HIS A 98 -10.84 -8.98 3.00
N VAL A 99 -11.73 -9.89 3.42
CA VAL A 99 -11.41 -11.29 3.70
C VAL A 99 -11.67 -12.13 2.45
N VAL A 100 -10.65 -12.85 1.96
CA VAL A 100 -10.72 -13.58 0.68
C VAL A 100 -11.81 -14.66 0.69
N GLU A 101 -11.99 -15.41 1.78
CA GLU A 101 -13.04 -16.44 1.85
C GLU A 101 -14.47 -15.86 1.83
N GLU A 102 -14.66 -14.65 2.36
CA GLU A 102 -15.95 -13.95 2.38
C GLU A 102 -16.24 -13.23 1.05
N ALA A 103 -15.22 -12.99 0.22
CA ALA A 103 -15.36 -12.38 -1.11
C ALA A 103 -16.29 -13.15 -2.06
N SER A 104 -16.34 -14.48 -1.92
CA SER A 104 -17.25 -15.32 -2.70
C SER A 104 -18.72 -15.22 -2.23
N LYS A 105 -18.95 -14.74 -1.00
CA LYS A 105 -20.27 -14.66 -0.35
C LYS A 105 -20.92 -13.29 -0.49
N PHE A 106 -20.15 -12.25 -0.77
CA PHE A 106 -20.62 -10.88 -0.92
C PHE A 106 -20.27 -10.32 -2.30
N SER A 107 -21.28 -9.85 -3.04
CA SER A 107 -21.05 -9.09 -4.28
C SER A 107 -20.51 -7.70 -3.94
N TYR A 108 -19.21 -7.48 -4.14
CA TYR A 108 -18.61 -6.15 -3.97
C TYR A 108 -19.20 -5.17 -4.99
N SER A 109 -19.48 -3.95 -4.54
CA SER A 109 -19.98 -2.90 -5.42
C SER A 109 -18.98 -2.56 -6.54
N THR A 110 -19.47 -2.07 -7.66
CA THR A 110 -18.61 -1.55 -8.74
C THR A 110 -17.73 -0.38 -8.27
N SER A 111 -18.24 0.44 -7.34
CA SER A 111 -17.47 1.53 -6.71
C SER A 111 -16.28 1.01 -5.91
N TRP A 112 -16.45 -0.09 -5.17
CA TRP A 112 -15.38 -0.74 -4.44
C TRP A 112 -14.29 -1.26 -5.36
N LYS A 113 -14.68 -2.02 -6.40
CA LYS A 113 -13.75 -2.60 -7.37
C LYS A 113 -12.86 -1.55 -8.03
N ARG A 114 -13.37 -0.33 -8.22
CA ARG A 114 -12.68 0.80 -8.86
C ARG A 114 -12.08 1.82 -7.90
N ALA A 115 -12.31 1.69 -6.58
CA ALA A 115 -11.74 2.59 -5.58
C ALA A 115 -10.22 2.41 -5.47
N GLY A 116 -9.52 3.37 -4.88
CA GLY A 116 -8.07 3.32 -4.67
C GLY A 116 -7.29 4.27 -5.58
N SER A 117 -5.97 4.25 -5.43
CA SER A 117 -5.08 5.21 -6.09
C SER A 117 -4.41 4.63 -7.34
N TYR A 118 -4.73 5.14 -8.54
CA TYR A 118 -4.32 4.54 -9.82
C TYR A 118 -2.81 4.38 -10.01
N ALA A 119 -1.97 5.21 -9.38
CA ALA A 119 -0.51 5.11 -9.50
C ALA A 119 0.07 3.85 -8.81
N TRP A 120 -0.66 3.26 -7.86
CA TRP A 120 -0.30 2.03 -7.14
C TRP A 120 -1.15 0.83 -7.55
N MET A 121 -2.22 1.03 -8.33
CA MET A 121 -3.19 0.00 -8.64
C MET A 121 -2.66 -0.98 -9.70
N ALA A 122 -2.82 -2.27 -9.45
CA ALA A 122 -2.46 -3.32 -10.38
C ALA A 122 -3.33 -3.26 -11.67
N PRO A 123 -2.77 -3.54 -12.86
CA PRO A 123 -3.47 -3.38 -14.13
C PRO A 123 -4.71 -4.27 -14.25
N GLU A 124 -4.73 -5.45 -13.64
CA GLU A 124 -5.88 -6.38 -13.64
C GLU A 124 -7.09 -5.87 -12.84
N LEU A 125 -6.91 -4.84 -12.03
CA LEU A 125 -8.00 -4.12 -11.35
C LEU A 125 -8.61 -3.02 -12.23
N LEU A 126 -8.05 -2.78 -13.41
CA LEU A 126 -8.47 -1.76 -14.36
C LEU A 126 -9.20 -2.41 -15.55
N GLY A 127 -10.15 -1.67 -16.13
CA GLY A 127 -10.91 -2.11 -17.31
C GLY A 127 -12.40 -2.34 -17.03
N ASP A 128 -13.07 -2.92 -18.04
CA ASP A 128 -14.52 -3.11 -18.01
C ASP A 128 -14.95 -4.27 -17.09
N ASP A 129 -14.12 -5.31 -16.99
CA ASP A 129 -14.32 -6.46 -16.10
C ASP A 129 -13.09 -6.67 -15.18
N PRO A 130 -12.98 -5.87 -14.10
CA PRO A 130 -11.83 -5.93 -13.21
C PRO A 130 -11.83 -7.19 -12.36
N SER A 131 -10.64 -7.77 -12.19
CA SER A 131 -10.42 -8.88 -11.26
C SER A 131 -10.70 -8.46 -9.82
N PRO A 132 -11.08 -9.39 -8.91
CA PRO A 132 -11.13 -9.06 -7.49
C PRO A 132 -9.72 -8.72 -6.99
N ARG A 133 -9.65 -7.87 -5.97
CA ARG A 133 -8.41 -7.64 -5.22
C ARG A 133 -7.90 -8.94 -4.63
N SER A 134 -6.59 -9.13 -4.70
CA SER A 134 -5.90 -10.32 -4.20
C SER A 134 -4.59 -9.95 -3.53
N THR A 135 -3.91 -10.94 -2.95
CA THR A 135 -2.56 -10.78 -2.38
C THR A 135 -1.57 -10.28 -3.42
N GLU A 136 -1.70 -10.70 -4.67
CA GLU A 136 -0.84 -10.28 -5.79
C GLU A 136 -1.07 -8.80 -6.14
N THR A 137 -2.31 -8.30 -5.99
CA THR A 137 -2.60 -6.87 -6.21
C THR A 137 -2.00 -6.00 -5.12
N ASP A 138 -1.96 -6.48 -3.87
CA ASP A 138 -1.26 -5.83 -2.77
C ASP A 138 0.26 -5.80 -3.03
N VAL A 139 0.85 -6.91 -3.48
CA VAL A 139 2.29 -6.97 -3.82
C VAL A 139 2.64 -5.97 -4.92
N PHE A 140 1.80 -5.84 -5.95
CA PHE A 140 1.99 -4.81 -6.98
C PHE A 140 2.00 -3.40 -6.37
N SER A 141 1.02 -3.09 -5.52
CA SER A 141 0.95 -1.80 -4.83
C SER A 141 2.15 -1.57 -3.89
N PHE A 142 2.65 -2.62 -3.22
CA PHE A 142 3.86 -2.57 -2.41
C PHE A 142 5.10 -2.24 -3.26
N GLY A 143 5.26 -2.85 -4.43
CA GLY A 143 6.32 -2.49 -5.38
C GLY A 143 6.30 -1.01 -5.77
N ARG A 144 5.10 -0.46 -5.99
CA ARG A 144 4.92 0.98 -6.27
C ARG A 144 5.20 1.85 -5.04
N MET A 145 4.91 1.36 -3.84
CA MET A 145 5.28 2.03 -2.59
C MET A 145 6.80 2.03 -2.34
N ILE A 146 7.53 0.98 -2.75
CA ILE A 146 9.00 1.00 -2.72
C ILE A 146 9.53 2.18 -3.53
N VAL A 147 9.08 2.32 -4.79
CA VAL A 147 9.45 3.46 -5.64
C VAL A 147 9.09 4.79 -4.98
N GLU A 148 7.89 4.87 -4.41
CA GLU A 148 7.41 6.07 -3.72
C GLU A 148 8.31 6.50 -2.55
N LEU A 149 8.67 5.58 -1.66
CA LEU A 149 9.45 5.91 -0.46
C LEU A 149 10.93 6.13 -0.77
N VAL A 150 11.49 5.39 -1.73
CA VAL A 150 12.86 5.55 -2.20
C VAL A 150 13.04 6.92 -2.85
N THR A 151 12.18 7.26 -3.81
CA THR A 151 12.32 8.51 -4.57
C THR A 151 11.82 9.72 -3.80
N GLY A 152 10.94 9.52 -2.82
CA GLY A 152 10.20 10.61 -2.18
C GLY A 152 9.15 11.24 -3.09
N GLU A 153 8.87 10.63 -4.25
CA GLU A 153 7.92 11.11 -5.25
C GLU A 153 6.86 10.05 -5.55
N GLN A 154 5.66 10.49 -5.91
CA GLN A 154 4.61 9.54 -6.30
C GLN A 154 5.02 8.78 -7.58
N PRO A 155 4.62 7.51 -7.73
CA PRO A 155 4.80 6.82 -9.00
C PRO A 155 4.15 7.62 -10.12
N PHE A 156 4.90 7.86 -11.20
CA PHE A 156 4.50 8.71 -12.33
C PHE A 156 4.29 10.21 -12.02
N PHE A 157 4.95 10.78 -11.01
CA PHE A 157 4.86 12.22 -10.69
C PHE A 157 5.10 13.17 -11.88
N TYR A 158 5.84 12.71 -12.91
CA TYR A 158 6.15 13.47 -14.12
C TYR A 158 5.01 13.51 -15.16
N LEU A 159 3.91 12.78 -14.94
CA LEU A 159 2.75 12.83 -15.81
C LEU A 159 1.80 13.95 -15.37
N PRO A 160 1.20 14.70 -16.32
CA PRO A 160 0.53 15.96 -16.02
C PRO A 160 -0.86 15.78 -15.38
N SER A 161 -1.42 14.57 -15.38
CA SER A 161 -2.78 14.33 -14.88
C SER A 161 -3.01 12.89 -14.46
N MET A 162 -4.02 12.68 -13.61
CA MET A 162 -4.45 11.35 -13.20
C MET A 162 -4.95 10.48 -14.36
N ALA A 163 -5.56 11.10 -15.38
CA ALA A 163 -5.95 10.41 -16.61
C ALA A 163 -4.72 9.90 -17.38
N SER A 164 -3.64 10.68 -17.43
CA SER A 164 -2.37 10.26 -18.05
C SER A 164 -1.73 9.11 -17.28
N VAL A 165 -1.81 9.10 -15.95
CA VAL A 165 -1.35 7.99 -15.10
C VAL A 165 -2.16 6.74 -15.40
N LEU A 166 -3.49 6.82 -15.41
CA LEU A 166 -4.36 5.69 -15.73
C LEU A 166 -4.04 5.10 -17.12
N ILE A 167 -3.93 5.94 -18.14
CA ILE A 167 -3.56 5.51 -19.50
C ILE A 167 -2.17 4.85 -19.51
N ALA A 168 -1.20 5.37 -18.74
CA ALA A 168 0.12 4.78 -18.65
C ALA A 168 0.08 3.38 -18.02
N VAL A 169 -0.64 3.21 -16.91
CA VAL A 169 -0.78 1.91 -16.21
C VAL A 169 -1.51 0.89 -17.08
N VAL A 170 -2.63 1.27 -17.71
CA VAL A 170 -3.38 0.37 -18.62
C VAL A 170 -2.51 -0.09 -19.80
N ASN A 171 -1.60 0.75 -20.28
CA ASN A 171 -0.66 0.41 -21.34
C ASN A 171 0.61 -0.31 -20.84
N GLY A 172 0.64 -0.75 -19.58
CA GLY A 172 1.77 -1.51 -19.02
C GLY A 172 3.04 -0.67 -18.78
N LYS A 173 2.94 0.67 -18.73
CA LYS A 173 4.11 1.49 -18.39
C LYS A 173 4.48 1.34 -16.91
N THR A 174 5.77 1.38 -16.63
CA THR A 174 6.34 1.36 -15.27
C THR A 174 6.87 2.75 -14.88
N PRO A 175 7.10 3.03 -13.57
CA PRO A 175 7.71 4.28 -13.15
C PRO A 175 9.11 4.40 -13.72
N ARG A 176 9.55 5.63 -13.98
CA ARG A 176 10.94 5.88 -14.38
C ARG A 176 11.87 5.62 -13.20
N LYS A 177 12.91 4.84 -13.47
CA LYS A 177 14.06 4.72 -12.57
C LYS A 177 14.74 6.08 -12.44
N PRO A 178 15.07 6.54 -11.22
CA PRO A 178 15.83 7.76 -11.03
C PRO A 178 17.24 7.61 -11.63
N GLU A 179 17.76 8.70 -12.18
CA GLU A 179 19.15 8.74 -12.67
C GLU A 179 20.13 8.58 -11.50
N PRO A 180 21.31 7.96 -11.71
CA PRO A 180 22.33 7.85 -10.67
C PRO A 180 22.66 9.22 -10.04
N GLY A 181 22.59 9.30 -8.70
CA GLY A 181 22.85 10.55 -7.95
C GLY A 181 21.72 11.58 -7.94
N SER A 182 20.56 11.30 -8.55
CA SER A 182 19.39 12.18 -8.53
C SER A 182 18.56 12.10 -7.24
N ILE A 183 18.73 11.03 -6.46
CA ILE A 183 18.11 10.83 -5.16
C ILE A 183 19.16 10.90 -4.06
N THR A 184 18.77 11.49 -2.92
CA THR A 184 19.68 11.74 -1.79
C THR A 184 19.89 10.51 -0.91
N CYS A 185 19.06 9.47 -1.06
CA CYS A 185 19.16 8.26 -0.25
C CYS A 185 20.00 7.19 -0.95
N GLU A 186 20.67 6.35 -0.16
CA GLU A 186 21.29 5.14 -0.68
C GLU A 186 20.17 4.24 -1.20
N PHE A 187 20.25 3.95 -2.49
CA PHE A 187 19.33 3.06 -3.16
C PHE A 187 20.14 2.03 -3.92
N SER A 188 19.83 0.77 -3.65
CA SER A 188 20.55 -0.36 -4.25
C SER A 188 19.82 -0.84 -5.50
N GLU A 189 20.59 -1.34 -6.48
CA GLU A 189 20.03 -1.92 -7.70
C GLU A 189 19.11 -3.11 -7.39
N GLU A 190 19.41 -3.83 -6.31
CA GLU A 190 18.64 -4.96 -5.81
C GLU A 190 17.26 -4.54 -5.31
N LEU A 191 17.15 -3.39 -4.62
CA LEU A 191 15.84 -2.89 -4.19
C LEU A 191 14.98 -2.44 -5.40
N TRP A 192 15.60 -1.93 -6.47
CA TRP A 192 14.87 -1.62 -7.71
C TRP A 192 14.36 -2.87 -8.38
N ALA A 193 15.23 -3.88 -8.50
CA ALA A 193 14.88 -5.16 -9.07
C ALA A 193 13.71 -5.79 -8.30
N LEU A 194 13.75 -5.75 -6.97
CA LEU A 194 12.64 -6.20 -6.12
C LEU A 194 11.35 -5.41 -6.38
N ALA A 195 11.43 -4.09 -6.51
CA ALA A 195 10.25 -3.28 -6.86
C ALA A 195 9.68 -3.69 -8.23
N GLU A 196 10.54 -3.92 -9.22
CA GLU A 196 10.17 -4.38 -10.56
C GLU A 196 9.53 -5.76 -10.58
N GLU A 197 10.03 -6.69 -9.79
CA GLU A 197 9.43 -8.00 -9.57
C GLU A 197 8.04 -7.89 -8.92
N CYS A 198 7.90 -7.03 -7.91
CA CYS A 198 6.64 -6.78 -7.23
C CYS A 198 5.57 -6.20 -8.17
N TYR A 199 5.90 -5.24 -9.02
CA TYR A 199 4.94 -4.65 -9.98
C TYR A 199 4.97 -5.27 -11.39
N ALA A 200 5.39 -6.53 -11.50
CA ALA A 200 5.30 -7.29 -12.76
C ALA A 200 3.86 -7.32 -13.29
N VAL A 201 3.72 -7.32 -14.63
CA VAL A 201 2.40 -7.30 -15.29
C VAL A 201 1.60 -8.55 -14.94
N GLU A 202 2.20 -9.72 -15.05
CA GLU A 202 1.57 -11.00 -14.71
C GLU A 202 1.47 -11.15 -13.19
N ALA A 203 0.26 -11.27 -12.66
CA ALA A 203 0.03 -11.36 -11.20
C ALA A 203 0.76 -12.54 -10.55
N ASN A 204 0.79 -13.70 -11.22
CA ASN A 204 1.40 -14.92 -10.70
C ASN A 204 2.94 -14.93 -10.75
N SER A 205 3.56 -13.96 -11.43
CA SER A 205 5.03 -13.85 -11.43
C SER A 205 5.56 -12.95 -10.31
N ARG A 206 4.67 -12.30 -9.56
CA ARG A 206 5.04 -11.43 -8.44
C ARG A 206 5.45 -12.29 -7.24
N PRO A 207 6.39 -11.83 -6.39
CA PRO A 207 6.73 -12.52 -5.16
C PRO A 207 5.55 -12.51 -4.17
N HIS A 208 5.66 -13.28 -3.09
CA HIS A 208 4.75 -13.17 -1.95
C HIS A 208 5.35 -12.22 -0.92
N MET A 209 4.51 -11.53 -0.13
CA MET A 209 4.99 -10.74 1.02
C MET A 209 5.74 -11.59 2.07
N SER A 210 5.57 -12.92 2.00
CA SER A 210 6.21 -13.90 2.85
C SER A 210 7.55 -14.44 2.33
N ALA A 211 7.95 -14.08 1.11
CA ALA A 211 9.13 -14.61 0.41
C ALA A 211 10.37 -13.71 0.56
#